data_AF-A0A1H9VXN7-F1
#
_entry.id   AF-A0A1H9VXN7-F1
#
_cell.length_a   1.000
_cell.length_b   1.000
_cell.length_c   1.000
_cell.angle_alpha   90.00
_cell.angle_beta   90.00
_cell.angle_gamma   90.00
#
_symmetry.space_group_name_H-M   'P 1'
#
loop_
_entity.id
_entity.type
_entity.pdbx_description
1 polymer ?
#
loop_
_entity_poly.entity_id
_entity_poly.type
_entity_poly.pdbx_seq_one_letter_code
_entity_poly.pdbx_strand_id
1 'polypeptide(L)' 'MKEYEQDHNGDSKEDIIQHLIKSGCYKSSDGRQLYELTIFELAHEYHNSLHE' A
#
# COMPACT_ATOMS: atom_id res chain seq x y z
N MET A 1 0.56 -8.31 27.59
CA MET A 1 0.82 -7.55 26.36
C MET A 1 0.22 -8.36 25.23
N LYS A 2 -0.68 -7.78 24.43
CA LYS A 2 -1.27 -8.52 23.31
C LYS A 2 -0.13 -8.85 22.35
N GLU A 3 0.14 -10.14 22.18
CA GLU A 3 0.97 -10.62 21.08
C GLU A 3 0.25 -10.20 19.81
N TYR A 4 0.75 -9.14 19.19
CA TYR A 4 0.33 -8.69 17.88
C TYR A 4 0.67 -9.85 16.95
N GLU A 5 -0.36 -10.51 16.46
CA GLU A 5 -0.28 -11.50 15.39
C GLU A 5 0.73 -10.98 14.38
N GLN A 6 1.84 -11.72 14.25
CA GLN A 6 2.93 -11.40 13.34
C GLN A 6 2.42 -11.68 11.93
N ASP A 7 1.53 -10.80 11.47
CA ASP A 7 0.93 -10.78 10.16
C ASP A 7 2.01 -10.22 9.23
N HIS A 8 2.85 -11.11 8.69
CA HIS A 8 3.87 -10.77 7.69
C HIS A 8 3.29 -10.03 6.45
N ASN A 9 1.96 -10.03 6.30
CA ASN A 9 1.24 -9.31 5.27
C ASN A 9 1.00 -7.82 5.60
N GLY A 10 1.00 -7.43 6.89
CA GLY A 10 0.97 -6.02 7.32
C GLY A 10 2.22 -5.24 6.93
N ASP A 11 3.39 -5.87 7.07
CA ASP A 11 4.70 -5.27 6.76
C ASP A 11 4.83 -4.96 5.25
N SER A 12 4.40 -5.92 4.41
CA SER A 12 4.42 -5.76 2.95
C SER A 12 3.44 -4.70 2.46
N LYS A 13 2.27 -4.60 3.12
CA LYS A 13 1.27 -3.59 2.79
C LYS A 13 1.79 -2.18 3.13
N GLU A 14 2.37 -2.03 4.31
CA GLU A 14 2.88 -0.74 4.78
C GLU A 14 4.06 -0.27 3.94
N ASP A 15 4.96 -1.15 3.53
CA ASP A 15 6.10 -0.81 2.66
C ASP A 15 5.65 -0.26 1.30
N ILE A 16 4.66 -0.91 0.67
CA ILE A 16 4.08 -0.44 -0.61
C ILE A 16 3.39 0.92 -0.43
N ILE A 17 2.62 1.10 0.64
CA ILE A 17 1.96 2.38 0.95
C ILE A 17 3.01 3.49 1.11
N GLN A 18 4.07 3.23 1.87
CA GLN A 18 5.15 4.20 2.08
C GLN A 18 5.85 4.57 0.77
N HIS A 19 6.06 3.59 -0.12
CA HIS A 19 6.65 3.86 -1.42
C HIS A 19 5.73 4.73 -2.30
N LEU A 20 4.45 4.39 -2.38
CA LEU A 20 3.45 5.18 -3.12
C LEU A 20 3.39 6.62 -2.60
N ILE A 21 3.40 6.82 -1.28
CA ILE A 21 3.43 8.15 -0.66
C ILE A 21 4.70 8.92 -1.05
N LYS A 22 5.88 8.26 -1.00
CA LYS A 22 7.15 8.87 -1.43
C LYS A 22 7.16 9.23 -2.92
N SER A 23 6.41 8.49 -3.73
CA SER A 23 6.20 8.78 -5.15
C SER A 23 5.14 9.86 -5.41
N GLY A 24 4.51 10.42 -4.36
CA GLY A 24 3.47 11.44 -4.48
C GLY A 24 2.05 10.88 -4.71
N CYS A 25 1.88 9.56 -4.68
CA CYS A 25 0.58 8.90 -4.76
C CYS A 25 -0.01 8.78 -3.35
N TYR A 26 -0.95 9.65 -3.00
CA TYR A 26 -1.62 9.61 -1.69
C TYR A 26 -2.95 8.86 -1.70
N LYS A 27 -3.46 8.58 -2.91
CA LYS A 27 -4.74 7.91 -3.16
C LYS A 27 -4.59 7.00 -4.37
N SER A 28 -5.45 6.00 -4.44
CA SER A 28 -5.62 5.24 -5.68
C SER A 28 -6.23 6.11 -6.77
N SER A 29 -6.05 5.67 -8.01
CA SER A 29 -6.73 6.15 -9.22
C SER A 29 -8.26 6.23 -9.07
N ASP A 30 -8.85 5.36 -8.23
CA ASP A 30 -10.30 5.35 -7.90
C ASP A 30 -10.69 6.36 -6.80
N GLY A 31 -9.73 7.09 -6.24
CA GLY A 31 -9.94 8.12 -5.21
C GLY A 31 -10.02 7.58 -3.77
N ARG A 32 -9.95 6.26 -3.57
CA ARG A 32 -9.82 5.62 -2.25
C ARG A 32 -8.45 5.85 -1.65
N GLN A 33 -8.37 5.87 -0.32
CA GLN A 33 -7.12 6.02 0.40
C GLN A 33 -6.31 4.72 0.34
N LEU A 34 -4.98 4.82 0.34
CA LEU A 34 -4.10 3.65 0.19
C LEU A 34 -4.30 2.60 1.29
N TYR A 35 -4.63 3.00 2.52
CA TYR A 35 -4.88 2.07 3.62
C TYR A 35 -6.20 1.30 3.48
N GLU A 36 -7.15 1.83 2.71
CA GLU A 36 -8.43 1.17 2.38
C GLU A 36 -8.28 0.11 1.29
N LEU A 37 -7.16 0.13 0.56
CA LEU A 37 -6.88 -0.83 -0.50
C LEU A 37 -6.41 -2.17 0.10
N THR A 38 -6.74 -3.24 -0.61
CA THR A 38 -6.15 -4.56 -0.38
C THR A 38 -4.70 -4.59 -0.87
N ILE A 39 -3.93 -5.59 -0.42
CA ILE A 39 -2.54 -5.77 -0.86
C ILE A 39 -2.42 -5.91 -2.39
N PHE A 40 -3.40 -6.55 -3.03
CA PHE A 40 -3.45 -6.72 -4.49
C PHE A 40 -3.68 -5.39 -5.21
N GLU A 41 -4.60 -4.57 -4.70
CA GLU A 41 -4.85 -3.24 -5.24
C GLU A 41 -3.63 -2.33 -5.05
N LEU A 42 -2.97 -2.38 -3.89
CA LEU A 42 -1.73 -1.63 -3.64
C LEU A 42 -0.59 -2.05 -4.57
N ALA A 43 -0.40 -3.34 -4.78
CA ALA A 43 0.61 -3.85 -5.71
C ALA A 43 0.33 -3.39 -7.15
N HIS A 44 -0.95 -3.32 -7.55
CA HIS A 44 -1.34 -2.81 -8.85
C HIS A 44 -1.03 -1.31 -9.00
N GLU A 45 -1.42 -0.49 -8.02
CA GLU A 45 -1.11 0.94 -8.04
C GLU A 45 0.40 1.18 -8.04
N TYR A 46 1.15 0.41 -7.24
CA TYR A 46 2.61 0.48 -7.20
C TYR A 46 3.25 0.17 -8.55
N HIS A 47 2.79 -0.90 -9.22
CA HIS A 47 3.29 -1.24 -10.55
C HIS A 47 2.96 -0.16 -11.59
N ASN A 48 1.80 0.50 -11.46
CA ASN A 48 1.43 1.62 -12.32
C ASN A 48 2.33 2.84 -12.07
N SER A 49 2.65 3.15 -10.80
CA SER A 49 3.55 4.25 -10.42
C SER A 49 5.00 4.06 -10.88
N LEU A 50 5.46 2.84 -11.15
CA LEU A 50 6.80 2.57 -11.68
C LEU A 50 6.92 2.78 -13.19
N HIS A 51 5.81 2.97 -13.90
CA HIS A 51 5.75 3.02 -15.36
C HIS A 51 5.43 4.42 -15.91
N GLU A 52 5.45 5.44 -15.05
CA GLU A 52 5.29 6.87 -15.38
C GLU A 52 6.64 7.61 -15.31
#